data_AF-A0A9D9EDY5-F1
#
_entry.id   AF-A0A9D9EDY5-F1
#
_cell.length_a   1.000
_cell.length_b   1.000
_cell.length_c   1.000
_cell.angle_alpha   90.00
_cell.angle_beta   90.00
_cell.angle_gamma   90.00
#
_symmetry.space_group_name_H-M   'P 1'
#
loop_
_entity.id
_entity.type
_entity.pdbx_description
1 polymer ?
#
loop_
_entity_poly.entity_id
_entity_poly.type
_entity_poly.pdbx_seq_one_letter_code
_entity_poly.pdbx_strand_id
1 'polypeptide(L)' 'MRKKIVGKGIDPAFMDKHRAALLRRHRQVIYLNDRELEAIDRYCVQYGVSSKSVLFREAVMEKVLSCLSDSHPTLF' A
#
# COMPACT_ATOMS: atom_id res chain seq x y z
N MET A 1 39.35 24.11 -3.60
CA MET A 1 38.87 22.91 -2.88
C MET A 1 37.35 22.99 -2.72
N ARG A 2 36.58 22.06 -3.30
CA ARG A 2 35.11 22.02 -3.17
C ARG A 2 34.73 21.20 -1.93
N LYS A 3 34.12 21.82 -0.92
CA LYS A 3 33.55 21.11 0.24
C LYS A 3 32.38 20.25 -0.24
N LYS A 4 32.50 18.91 -0.13
CA LYS A 4 31.36 18.00 -0.27
C LYS A 4 30.38 18.28 0.88
N ILE A 5 29.18 18.75 0.55
CA ILE A 5 28.08 18.81 1.50
C ILE A 5 27.62 17.36 1.71
N VAL A 6 28.06 16.75 2.80
CA VAL A 6 27.57 15.44 3.22
C VAL A 6 26.14 15.68 3.73
N GLY A 7 25.15 15.28 2.94
CA GLY A 7 23.76 15.28 3.37
C GLY A 7 23.64 14.50 4.68
N LYS A 8 23.15 15.16 5.73
CA LYS A 8 22.94 14.56 7.05
C LYS A 8 21.95 13.42 6.86
N GLY A 9 22.41 12.17 6.96
CA GLY A 9 21.55 10.99 6.85
C GLY A 9 20.44 11.05 7.90
N ILE A 10 19.24 10.60 7.53
CA ILE A 10 18.07 10.57 8.41
C ILE A 10 18.40 9.70 9.64
N ASP A 11 18.03 10.17 10.83
CA ASP A 11 18.33 9.46 12.08
C ASP A 11 17.78 8.03 12.05
N PRO A 12 18.59 6.99 12.34
CA PRO A 12 18.17 5.60 12.22
C PRO A 12 16.98 5.25 13.14
N ALA A 13 16.95 5.83 14.35
CA ALA A 13 15.87 5.64 15.31
C ALA A 13 14.51 6.19 14.80
N PHE A 14 14.52 7.23 13.97
CA PHE A 14 13.31 7.75 13.34
C PHE A 14 12.78 6.79 12.28
N MET A 15 13.67 6.22 11.47
CA MET A 15 13.32 5.26 10.43
C MET A 15 12.70 3.98 11.02
N ASP A 16 13.23 3.51 12.15
CA ASP A 16 12.69 2.31 12.81
C ASP A 16 11.30 2.54 13.39
N LYS A 17 11.04 3.71 13.98
CA LYS A 17 9.69 4.10 14.41
C LYS A 17 8.71 4.20 13.24
N HIS A 18 9.14 4.78 12.12
CA HIS A 18 8.30 4.90 10.94
C HIS A 18 7.98 3.52 10.32
N ARG A 19 8.97 2.63 10.23
CA ARG A 19 8.77 1.24 9.78
C ARG A 19 7.81 0.49 10.70
N ALA A 20 7.95 0.67 12.02
CA ALA A 20 7.07 0.05 13.00
C ALA A 20 5.62 0.52 12.89
N ALA A 21 5.39 1.77 12.50
CA ALA A 21 4.05 2.33 12.27
C ALA A 21 3.39 1.78 10.99
N LEU A 22 4.18 1.41 9.97
CA LEU A 22 3.70 0.84 8.71
C LEU A 22 3.41 -0.68 8.79
N LEU A 23 3.64 -1.30 9.96
CA LEU A 23 3.37 -2.72 10.16
C LEU A 23 1.86 -3.00 10.08
N ARG A 24 1.51 -4.02 9.30
CA ARG A 24 0.13 -4.47 9.10
C ARG A 24 -0.28 -5.35 10.29
N ARG A 25 -0.99 -4.79 11.26
CA ARG A 25 -1.37 -5.48 12.51
C ARG A 25 -2.78 -6.07 12.50
N HIS A 26 -3.66 -5.55 11.66
CA HIS A 26 -5.07 -5.88 11.68
C HIS A 26 -5.39 -6.91 10.59
N ARG A 27 -5.79 -8.12 11.00
CA ARG A 27 -6.20 -9.18 10.07
C ARG A 27 -7.53 -8.81 9.42
N GLN A 28 -7.61 -8.98 8.11
CA GLN A 28 -8.82 -8.85 7.31
C GLN A 28 -9.10 -10.20 6.63
N VAL A 29 -10.37 -10.59 6.56
CA VAL A 29 -10.82 -11.82 5.91
C VAL A 29 -11.90 -11.46 4.91
N ILE A 30 -11.77 -11.97 3.70
CA ILE A 30 -12.78 -11.87 2.66
C ILE A 30 -13.13 -13.29 2.21
N TYR A 31 -14.40 -13.50 1.92
CA TYR A 31 -14.87 -14.72 1.28
C TYR A 31 -15.14 -14.41 -0.18
N LEU A 32 -14.67 -15.29 -1.05
CA LEU A 32 -14.83 -15.22 -2.48
C LEU A 32 -15.46 -16.52 -2.95
N ASN A 33 -16.31 -16.43 -3.96
CA ASN A 33 -16.80 -17.63 -4.63
C ASN A 33 -15.72 -18.21 -5.56
N ASP A 34 -15.97 -19.42 -6.08
CA ASP A 34 -15.01 -20.14 -6.91
C ASP A 34 -14.60 -19.34 -8.17
N ARG A 35 -15.56 -18.65 -8.79
CA ARG A 35 -15.32 -17.87 -10.02
C ARG A 35 -14.48 -16.62 -9.74
N GLU A 36 -14.74 -15.96 -8.63
CA GLU A 36 -13.97 -14.79 -8.17
C GLU A 36 -12.54 -15.19 -7.86
N LEU A 37 -12.35 -16.31 -7.16
CA LEU A 37 -11.04 -16.83 -6.83
C LEU A 37 -10.25 -17.19 -8.09
N GLU A 38 -10.87 -17.91 -9.03
CA GLU A 38 -10.27 -18.26 -10.32
C GLU A 38 -9.88 -17.04 -11.15
N ALA A 39 -10.74 -16.00 -11.18
CA ALA A 39 -10.43 -14.76 -11.88
C ALA A 39 -9.19 -14.06 -11.28
N ILE A 40 -9.09 -14.02 -9.96
CA ILE A 40 -7.95 -13.43 -9.25
C ILE A 40 -6.68 -14.23 -9.47
N ASP A 41 -6.75 -15.56 -9.44
CA ASP A 41 -5.61 -16.42 -9.70
C ASP A 41 -5.06 -16.23 -11.11
N ARG A 42 -5.95 -16.16 -12.12
CA ARG A 42 -5.56 -15.84 -13.49
C ARG A 42 -4.90 -14.47 -13.60
N TYR A 43 -5.46 -13.46 -12.93
CA TYR A 43 -4.87 -12.12 -12.88
C TYR A 43 -3.45 -12.16 -12.27
N CYS A 44 -3.28 -12.84 -11.13
CA CYS A 44 -1.98 -12.92 -10.47
C CYS A 44 -0.92 -13.59 -11.36
N VAL A 45 -1.29 -14.66 -12.08
CA VAL A 45 -0.39 -15.35 -13.03
C VAL A 45 -0.05 -14.45 -14.21
N GLN A 46 -1.05 -13.80 -14.81
CA GLN A 46 -0.88 -12.99 -16.01
C GLN A 46 0.01 -11.76 -15.77
N TYR A 47 -0.13 -11.11 -14.61
CA TYR A 47 0.57 -9.86 -14.29
C TYR A 47 1.74 -10.04 -13.30
N GLY A 48 2.08 -11.28 -12.93
CA GLY A 48 3.22 -11.57 -12.06
C GLY A 48 3.06 -11.05 -10.63
N VAL A 49 1.83 -11.00 -10.12
CA VAL A 49 1.58 -10.50 -8.76
C VAL A 49 1.99 -11.56 -7.74
N SER A 50 2.96 -11.21 -6.89
CA SER A 50 3.56 -12.14 -5.92
C SER A 50 2.61 -12.58 -4.79
N SER A 51 1.59 -11.79 -4.48
CA SER A 51 0.66 -12.08 -3.38
C SER A 51 -0.72 -11.48 -3.63
N LYS A 52 -1.77 -12.28 -3.43
CA LYS A 52 -3.16 -11.82 -3.43
C LYS A 52 -3.40 -10.70 -2.42
N SER A 53 -2.72 -10.73 -1.26
CA SER A 53 -2.83 -9.67 -0.24
C SER A 53 -2.31 -8.32 -0.72
N VAL A 54 -1.32 -8.29 -1.61
CA VAL A 54 -0.83 -7.05 -2.22
C VAL A 54 -1.89 -6.51 -3.16
N LEU A 55 -2.42 -7.36 -4.05
CA LEU A 55 -3.50 -7.02 -4.98
C LEU A 55 -4.72 -6.43 -4.28
N PHE A 56 -5.28 -7.16 -3.30
CA PHE A 56 -6.47 -6.70 -2.59
C PHE A 56 -6.25 -5.35 -1.92
N ARG A 57 -5.10 -5.19 -1.27
CA ARG A 57 -4.79 -3.95 -0.57
C ARG A 57 -4.65 -2.77 -1.53
N GLU A 58 -3.99 -2.97 -2.67
CA GLU A 58 -3.81 -1.93 -3.67
C GLU A 58 -5.15 -1.49 -4.24
N ALA A 59 -5.95 -2.44 -4.74
CA ALA A 59 -7.27 -2.15 -5.30
C ALA A 59 -8.21 -1.45 -4.29
N VAL A 60 -8.22 -1.92 -3.03
CA VAL A 60 -9.05 -1.31 -1.97
C VAL A 60 -8.56 0.08 -1.61
N MET A 61 -7.25 0.26 -1.39
CA MET A 61 -6.71 1.56 -0.98
C MET A 61 -6.78 2.59 -2.09
N GLU A 62 -6.57 2.19 -3.35
CA GLU A 62 -6.78 3.06 -4.51
C GLU A 62 -8.20 3.62 -4.51
N LYS A 63 -9.21 2.75 -4.35
CA LYS A 63 -10.61 3.17 -4.33
C LYS A 63 -10.96 4.04 -3.11
N VAL A 64 -10.47 3.67 -1.93
CA VAL A 64 -10.71 4.44 -0.69
C VAL A 64 -10.11 5.84 -0.81
N LEU A 65 -8.85 5.94 -1.25
CA LEU A 65 -8.17 7.22 -1.38
C LEU A 65 -8.79 8.09 -2.47
N SER A 66 -9.18 7.52 -3.61
CA SER A 66 -9.87 8.28 -4.67
C SER A 66 -11.20 8.84 -4.16
N CYS A 67 -12.00 8.04 -3.46
CA CYS A 67 -13.26 8.52 -2.90
C CYS A 67 -13.05 9.58 -1.83
N LEU A 68 -12.02 9.45 -0.99
CA LEU A 68 -11.68 10.46 0.01
C LEU A 68 -11.21 11.77 -0.63
N SER A 69 -10.41 11.72 -1.70
CA SER A 69 -9.99 12.92 -2.43
C SER A 69 -11.16 13.64 -3.08
N ASP A 70 -12.08 12.89 -3.68
CA ASP A 70 -13.24 13.44 -4.39
C ASP A 70 -14.29 14.03 -3.43
N SER A 71 -14.33 13.56 -2.18
CA SER A 71 -15.29 13.98 -1.15
C SER A 71 -14.74 15.04 -0.19
N HIS A 72 -13.56 15.60 -0.47
CA HIS A 72 -13.06 16.72 0.31
C HIS A 72 -14.09 17.87 0.31
N PRO A 73 -14.52 18.35 1.49
CA PRO A 73 -15.41 19.49 1.55
C PRO A 73 -14.71 20.63 0.82
N THR A 74 -15.33 21.13 -0.25
CA THR A 74 -14.87 22.38 -0.82
C THR A 74 -14.98 23.40 0.31
N LEU A 75 -13.85 24.03 0.66
CA LEU A 75 -13.95 25.32 1.34
C LEU A 75 -14.81 26.16 0.39
N PHE A 76 -15.98 26.58 0.89
CA PHE A 76 -17.12 27.19 0.19
C PHE A 76 -18.16 26.19 -0.32
#